data_AF-A0A3S1TC45-F1
#
_entry.id   AF-A0A3S1TC45-F1
#
_cell.length_a   1.000
_cell.length_b   1.000
_cell.length_c   1.000
_cell.angle_alpha   90.00
_cell.angle_beta   90.00
_cell.angle_gamma   90.00
#
_symmetry.space_group_name_H-M   'P 1'
#
loop_
_entity.id
_entity.type
_entity.pdbx_description
1 polymer ?
#
loop_
_entity_poly.entity_id
_entity_poly.type
_entity_poly.pdbx_seq_one_letter_code
_entity_poly.pdbx_strand_id
1 'polypeptide(L)' 'MVPFPHGFKTQTIETNRTSLHVRVGGQGPAVIMLHGFGDSGDMWAPVAAKLMKDHTV' A
#
# COMPACT_ATOMS: atom_id res chain seq x y z
N MET A 1 0.64 -16.33 -2.22
CA MET A 1 0.58 -14.89 -1.88
C MET A 1 -0.37 -14.23 -2.85
N VAL A 2 -1.34 -13.44 -2.37
CA VAL A 2 -2.30 -12.75 -3.24
C VAL A 2 -1.58 -11.52 -3.83
N PRO A 3 -1.54 -11.35 -5.16
CA PRO A 3 -0.92 -10.17 -5.75
C PRO A 3 -1.80 -8.93 -5.53
N PHE A 4 -1.18 -7.75 -5.51
CA PHE A 4 -1.96 -6.51 -5.54
C PHE A 4 -2.72 -6.38 -6.87
N PRO A 5 -3.91 -5.77 -6.87
CA PRO A 5 -4.62 -5.42 -8.09
C PRO A 5 -3.79 -4.49 -8.99
N HIS A 6 -3.99 -4.57 -10.31
CA HIS A 6 -3.26 -3.76 -11.31
C HIS A 6 -3.33 -2.23 -11.08
N GLY A 7 -4.30 -1.73 -10.32
CA GLY A 7 -4.42 -0.31 -9.99
C GLY A 7 -3.41 0.19 -8.95
N PHE A 8 -2.66 -0.70 -8.29
CA PHE A 8 -1.60 -0.31 -7.37
C PHE A 8 -0.28 -0.06 -8.10
N LYS A 9 0.41 1.00 -7.68
CA LYS A 9 1.73 1.37 -8.18
C LYS A 9 2.75 1.31 -7.04
N THR A 10 3.85 0.63 -7.28
CA THR A 10 5.02 0.70 -6.40
C THR A 10 5.72 2.05 -6.59
N GLN A 11 6.05 2.70 -5.48
CA GLN A 11 6.76 3.97 -5.46
C GLN A 11 7.85 3.94 -4.39
N THR A 12 8.86 4.76 -4.60
CA THR A 12 9.87 5.08 -3.59
C THR A 12 9.68 6.54 -3.20
N ILE A 13 9.48 6.80 -1.91
CA ILE A 13 9.29 8.15 -1.39
C ILE A 13 10.54 8.54 -0.60
N GLU A 14 11.22 9.60 -1.04
CA GLU A 14 12.33 10.22 -0.32
C GLU A 14 11.79 11.19 0.75
N THR A 15 12.12 10.96 2.02
CA THR A 15 11.71 11.83 3.12
C THR A 15 12.65 11.68 4.31
N ASN A 16 12.96 12.78 5.02
CA ASN A 16 13.76 12.75 6.24
C ASN A 16 15.08 11.95 6.14
N ARG A 17 15.78 12.07 5.00
CA ARG A 17 17.01 11.30 4.69
C ARG A 17 16.80 9.78 4.70
N THR A 18 15.58 9.34 4.44
CA THR A 18 15.15 7.93 4.36
C THR A 18 14.39 7.72 3.06
N SER A 19 14.54 6.52 2.49
CA SER A 19 13.82 6.07 1.30
C SER A 19 12.76 5.05 1.71
N LEU A 20 11.48 5.35 1.47
CA LEU A 20 10.35 4.48 1.83
C LEU A 20 9.82 3.76 0.59
N HIS A 21 9.81 2.43 0.62
CA HIS A 21 9.14 1.61 -0.39
C HIS A 21 7.65 1.49 -0.06
N VAL A 22 6.80 2.00 -0.95
CA VAL A 22 5.34 2.01 -0.76
C VAL A 22 4.62 1.45 -1.98
N ARG A 23 3.37 1.02 -1.79
CA ARG A 23 2.42 0.80 -2.88
C ARG A 23 1.20 1.65 -2.65
N VAL A 24 0.71 2.28 -3.72
CA VAL A 24 -0.43 3.18 -3.66
C VAL A 24 -1.44 2.83 -4.74
N GLY A 25 -2.72 2.75 -4.41
CA GLY A 25 -3.80 2.46 -5.34
C GLY A 25 -5.17 2.92 -4.84
N GLY A 26 -6.14 2.93 -5.74
CA GLY A 26 -7.51 3.36 -5.44
C GLY A 26 -7.71 4.88 -5.53
N GLN A 27 -8.86 5.34 -5.02
CA GLN A 27 -9.26 6.74 -5.03
C GLN A 27 -10.23 7.02 -3.89
N GLY A 28 -10.11 8.18 -3.25
CA GLY A 28 -10.94 8.60 -2.12
C GLY A 28 -10.08 9.00 -0.91
N PRO A 29 -10.64 9.06 0.30
CA PRO A 29 -9.91 9.37 1.52
C PRO A 29 -8.70 8.44 1.72
N ALA A 30 -7.63 8.96 2.31
CA ALA A 30 -6.38 8.21 2.48
C ALA A 30 -6.46 7.24 3.67
N VAL A 31 -5.95 6.02 3.50
CA VAL A 31 -5.75 5.03 4.57
C VAL A 31 -4.31 4.51 4.49
N ILE A 32 -3.57 4.59 5.59
CA ILE A 32 -2.20 4.07 5.65
C ILE A 32 -2.19 2.69 6.30
N MET A 33 -1.55 1.73 5.64
CA MET A 33 -1.39 0.37 6.14
C MET A 33 0.08 0.09 6.48
N LEU A 34 0.38 -0.03 7.76
CA LEU A 34 1.73 -0.33 8.26
C LEU A 34 1.80 -1.80 8.67
N HIS A 35 2.85 -2.50 8.24
CA HIS A 35 3.10 -3.89 8.64
C HIS A 35 3.85 -3.95 9.98
N GLY A 36 3.84 -5.13 10.59
CA GLY A 36 4.56 -5.44 11.82
C GLY A 36 5.89 -6.16 11.58
N PHE A 37 6.49 -6.63 12.67
CA PHE A 37 7.71 -7.43 12.65
C PHE A 37 7.51 -8.76 11.91
N GLY A 38 8.46 -9.13 11.04
CA GLY A 38 8.46 -10.40 10.30
C GLY A 38 7.68 -10.39 8.98
N ASP A 39 6.93 -9.32 8.70
CA ASP A 39 6.15 -9.16 7.46
C ASP A 39 6.64 -7.96 6.64
N SER A 40 6.10 -7.84 5.42
CA SER A 40 6.17 -6.66 4.56
C SER A 40 4.76 -6.10 4.33
N GLY A 41 4.64 -4.98 3.61
CA GLY A 41 3.34 -4.45 3.17
C GLY A 41 2.53 -5.42 2.30
N ASP A 42 3.11 -6.53 1.84
CA ASP A 42 2.42 -7.52 1.03
C ASP A 42 1.28 -8.25 1.74
N MET A 43 1.37 -8.40 3.06
CA MET A 43 0.31 -9.04 3.86
C MET A 43 -1.04 -8.35 3.66
N TRP A 44 -1.03 -7.06 3.31
CA TRP A 44 -2.22 -6.23 3.15
C TRP A 44 -2.92 -6.37 1.80
N ALA A 45 -2.35 -7.06 0.80
CA ALA A 45 -2.93 -7.14 -0.54
C ALA A 45 -4.43 -7.51 -0.57
N PRO A 46 -4.93 -8.49 0.23
CA PRO A 46 -6.36 -8.82 0.25
C PRO A 46 -7.25 -7.72 0.83
N VAL A 47 -6.75 -6.95 1.79
CA VAL A 47 -7.49 -5.85 2.43
C VAL A 47 -7.44 -4.59 1.55
N ALA A 48 -6.28 -4.29 1.00
CA ALA A 48 -6.06 -3.19 0.06
C ALA A 48 -6.96 -3.32 -1.18
N ALA A 49 -7.17 -4.53 -1.70
CA ALA A 49 -8.09 -4.79 -2.81
C ALA A 49 -9.56 -4.46 -2.51
N LYS A 50 -9.96 -4.48 -1.23
CA LYS A 50 -11.32 -4.10 -0.80
C LYS A 50 -11.43 -2.59 -0.63
N LEU A 51 -10.46 -1.99 0.04
CA LEU A 51 -10.46 -0.56 0.37
C LEU A 51 -10.19 0.34 -0.84
N MET A 52 -9.43 -0.12 -1.85
CA MET A 52 -9.12 0.71 -3.03
C MET A 52 -10.35 1.16 -3.84
N LYS A 53 -11.54 0.59 -3.58
CA LYS A 53 -12.78 0.91 -4.28
C LYS A 53 -13.28 2.33 -3.97
N ASP A 54 -13.00 2.81 -2.76
CA ASP A 54 -13.49 4.09 -2.23
C ASP A 54 -12.45 4.82 -1.35
N HIS A 55 -11.24 4.27 -1.21
CA HIS A 55 -10.11 4.90 -0.53
C HIS A 55 -8.87 4.91 -1.42
N THR A 56 -8.01 5.89 -1.17
CA THR A 56 -6.61 5.83 -1.60
C THR A 56 -5.85 5.07 -0.51
N VAL A 57 -5.27 3.93 -0.88
CA VAL A 57 -4.55 3.02 0.02
C VAL A 57 -3.11 2.94 -0.38
#